data_AF-A0A2T7SPT1-F1
#
_entry.id   AF-A0A2T7SPT1-F1
#
_cell.length_a   1.000
_cell.length_b   1.000
_cell.length_c   1.000
_cell.angle_alpha   90.00
_cell.angle_beta   90.00
_cell.angle_gamma   90.00
#
_symmetry.space_group_name_H-M   'P 1'
#
loop_
_entity.id
_entity.type
_entity.pdbx_description
1 polymer ?
#
loop_
_entity_poly.entity_id
_entity_poly.type
_entity_poly.pdbx_seq_one_letter_code
_entity_poly.pdbx_strand_id
1 'polypeptide(L)'
;NATLTTAQSELDAAQTALANALSAMSDPATPAQLLAVETAQTTLLGKAAAATTAANAVNAAVTEANEAATAAGETINTSAIGAAAAAALTDAGTVAAATTASEAATDAEVAKWVAQTNTANATLTTAQSELDAAQTALANALSAMSDPATPAQLLAVETALTVLTA
;
A
#
# COMPACT_ATOMS: atom_id res chain seq x y z
N ASN A 1 -1.45 -33.53 14.89
CA ASN A 1 -0.44 -32.47 14.62
C ASN A 1 -0.33 -32.06 13.15
N ALA A 2 -0.74 -32.88 12.17
CA ALA A 2 -0.68 -32.52 10.74
C ALA A 2 -1.35 -31.16 10.42
N THR A 3 -2.49 -30.86 11.05
CA THR A 3 -3.20 -29.58 10.88
C THR A 3 -2.38 -28.36 11.33
N LEU A 4 -1.64 -28.47 12.44
CA LEU A 4 -0.79 -27.37 12.93
C LEU A 4 0.42 -27.17 12.01
N THR A 5 1.05 -28.26 11.58
CA THR A 5 2.17 -28.21 10.63
C THR A 5 1.74 -27.55 9.31
N THR A 6 0.60 -27.96 8.73
CA THR A 6 0.07 -27.32 7.52
C THR A 6 -0.20 -25.84 7.74
N ALA A 7 -0.86 -25.46 8.85
CA ALA A 7 -1.17 -24.06 9.12
C ALA A 7 0.09 -23.19 9.30
N GLN A 8 1.15 -23.72 9.93
CA GLN A 8 2.44 -23.02 10.00
C GLN A 8 3.09 -22.88 8.62
N SER A 9 3.14 -23.93 7.81
CA SER A 9 3.71 -23.83 6.46
C SER A 9 2.98 -22.82 5.58
N GLU A 10 1.65 -22.71 5.71
CA GLU A 10 0.87 -21.69 5.01
C GLU A 10 1.13 -20.28 5.54
N LEU A 11 1.36 -20.13 6.86
CA LEU A 11 1.75 -18.87 7.48
C LEU A 11 3.12 -18.41 6.96
N ASP A 12 4.12 -19.28 6.95
CA ASP A 12 5.47 -18.99 6.44
C ASP A 12 5.43 -18.57 4.96
N ALA A 13 4.63 -19.27 4.16
CA ALA A 13 4.42 -18.94 2.76
C ALA A 13 3.79 -17.55 2.58
N ALA A 14 2.81 -17.19 3.42
CA ALA A 14 2.18 -15.88 3.40
C ALA A 14 3.14 -14.76 3.85
N GLN A 15 3.99 -15.02 4.85
CA GLN A 15 5.04 -14.06 5.27
C GLN A 15 6.02 -13.81 4.12
N THR A 16 6.44 -14.88 3.44
CA THR A 16 7.31 -14.79 2.26
C THR A 16 6.63 -14.01 1.14
N ALA A 17 5.34 -14.23 0.89
CA ALA A 17 4.58 -13.50 -0.12
C ALA A 17 4.51 -12.00 0.20
N LEU A 18 4.28 -11.62 1.46
CA LEU A 18 4.30 -10.21 1.88
C LEU A 18 5.68 -9.58 1.70
N ALA A 19 6.75 -10.26 2.13
CA ALA A 19 8.12 -9.78 1.96
C ALA A 19 8.48 -9.59 0.47
N ASN A 20 8.04 -10.50 -0.39
CA ASN A 20 8.23 -10.39 -1.84
C ASN A 20 7.44 -9.20 -2.42
N ALA A 21 6.19 -8.99 -1.99
CA ALA A 21 5.39 -7.85 -2.44
C ALA A 21 6.04 -6.51 -2.04
N LEU A 22 6.50 -6.40 -0.78
CA LEU A 22 7.19 -5.21 -0.27
C LEU A 22 8.49 -4.94 -1.03
N SER A 23 9.32 -5.97 -1.28
CA SER A 23 10.57 -5.81 -2.02
C SER A 23 10.38 -5.46 -3.51
N ALA A 24 9.20 -5.73 -4.06
CA ALA A 24 8.85 -5.41 -5.43
C ALA A 24 8.31 -3.97 -5.60
N MET A 25 8.11 -3.21 -4.52
CA MET A 25 7.63 -1.83 -4.59
C MET A 25 8.69 -0.92 -5.24
N SER A 26 8.26 -0.10 -6.19
CA SER A 26 9.05 1.01 -6.73
C SER A 26 8.89 2.27 -5.88
N ASP A 27 9.62 3.33 -6.23
CA ASP A 27 9.45 4.66 -5.64
C ASP A 27 9.13 5.71 -6.73
N PRO A 28 7.90 6.24 -6.81
CA PRO A 28 6.72 5.84 -6.03
C PRO A 28 6.20 4.45 -6.44
N ALA A 29 5.53 3.76 -5.52
CA ALA A 29 4.88 2.48 -5.81
C ALA A 29 3.66 2.67 -6.72
N THR A 30 3.50 1.83 -7.73
CA THR A 30 2.31 1.83 -8.60
C THR A 30 1.07 1.35 -7.84
N PRO A 31 -0.15 1.70 -8.28
CA PRO A 31 -1.39 1.18 -7.69
C PRO A 31 -1.47 -0.35 -7.65
N ALA A 32 -0.92 -1.03 -8.67
CA ALA A 32 -0.87 -2.49 -8.72
C ALA A 32 0.05 -3.09 -7.65
N GLN A 33 1.19 -2.45 -7.35
CA GLN A 33 2.09 -2.89 -6.28
C GLN A 33 1.47 -2.67 -4.90
N LEU A 34 0.79 -1.54 -4.67
CA LEU A 34 0.07 -1.30 -3.42
C LEU A 34 -1.02 -2.34 -3.18
N LEU A 35 -1.83 -2.64 -4.20
CA LEU A 35 -2.86 -3.69 -4.12
C LEU A 35 -2.26 -5.08 -3.85
N ALA A 36 -1.09 -5.39 -4.42
CA ALA A 36 -0.40 -6.64 -4.16
C ALA A 36 0.03 -6.78 -2.69
N VAL A 37 0.54 -5.70 -2.10
CA VAL A 37 0.88 -5.66 -0.66
C VAL A 37 -0.38 -5.84 0.19
N GLU A 38 -1.45 -5.08 -0.07
CA GLU A 38 -2.73 -5.19 0.66
C GLU A 38 -3.32 -6.61 0.60
N THR A 39 -3.27 -7.24 -0.57
CA THR A 39 -3.71 -8.63 -0.77
C THR A 39 -2.86 -9.61 0.03
N ALA A 40 -1.54 -9.42 0.04
CA ALA A 40 -0.61 -10.25 0.80
C ALA A 40 -0.83 -10.07 2.32
N GLN A 41 -1.06 -8.85 2.80
CA GLN A 41 -1.40 -8.56 4.20
C GLN A 41 -2.68 -9.27 4.63
N THR A 42 -3.76 -9.17 3.82
CA THR A 42 -5.04 -9.85 4.09
C THR A 42 -4.86 -11.36 4.18
N THR A 43 -4.09 -11.94 3.25
CA THR A 43 -3.77 -13.37 3.25
C THR A 43 -2.99 -13.76 4.49
N LEU A 44 -1.96 -12.99 4.85
CA LEU A 44 -1.12 -13.24 6.02
C LEU A 44 -1.93 -13.23 7.32
N LEU A 45 -2.82 -12.27 7.51
CA LEU A 45 -3.72 -12.21 8.66
C LEU A 45 -4.62 -13.46 8.75
N GLY A 46 -5.18 -13.90 7.61
CA GLY A 46 -5.96 -15.12 7.54
C GLY A 46 -5.17 -16.37 7.95
N LYS A 47 -3.91 -16.48 7.51
CA LYS A 47 -3.04 -17.60 7.86
C LYS A 47 -2.57 -17.56 9.31
N ALA A 48 -2.30 -16.38 9.87
CA ALA A 48 -2.00 -16.22 11.29
C ALA A 48 -3.17 -16.67 12.19
N ALA A 49 -4.42 -16.33 11.81
CA ALA A 49 -5.61 -16.78 12.52
C ALA A 49 -5.80 -18.30 12.44
N ALA A 50 -5.52 -18.91 11.27
CA ALA A 50 -5.56 -20.36 11.10
C ALA A 50 -4.51 -21.08 11.96
N ALA A 51 -3.27 -20.58 11.96
CA ALA A 51 -2.19 -21.11 12.80
C ALA A 51 -2.52 -21.00 14.30
N THR A 52 -3.08 -19.86 14.72
CA THR A 52 -3.57 -19.66 16.11
C THR A 52 -4.64 -20.68 16.48
N THR A 53 -5.63 -20.89 15.60
CA THR A 53 -6.71 -21.85 15.82
C THR A 53 -6.16 -23.28 15.94
N ALA A 54 -5.26 -23.68 15.05
CA ALA A 54 -4.65 -25.00 15.07
C ALA A 54 -3.80 -25.21 16.34
N ALA A 55 -3.05 -24.19 16.76
CA ALA A 55 -2.23 -24.25 17.97
C ALA A 55 -3.08 -24.41 19.24
N ASN A 56 -4.19 -23.66 19.33
CA ASN A 56 -5.14 -23.78 20.44
C ASN A 56 -5.79 -25.17 20.48
N ALA A 57 -6.15 -25.73 19.33
CA ALA A 57 -6.68 -27.10 19.25
C ALA A 57 -5.64 -28.15 19.71
N VAL A 58 -4.36 -27.97 19.36
CA VAL A 58 -3.27 -28.82 19.85
C VAL A 58 -3.11 -28.70 21.36
N ASN A 59 -3.15 -27.50 21.93
CA ASN A 59 -3.08 -27.29 23.38
C ASN A 59 -4.25 -27.98 24.11
N ALA A 60 -5.47 -27.87 23.58
CA ALA A 60 -6.64 -28.56 24.15
C ALA A 60 -6.45 -30.09 24.15
N ALA A 61 -6.02 -30.66 23.01
CA ALA A 61 -5.76 -32.10 22.89
C ALA A 61 -4.62 -32.57 23.81
N VAL A 62 -3.57 -31.77 24.01
CA VAL A 62 -2.48 -32.05 24.95
C VAL A 62 -3.00 -32.08 26.39
N THR A 63 -3.86 -31.13 26.77
CA THR A 63 -4.50 -31.10 28.09
C THR A 63 -5.35 -32.36 28.31
N GLU A 64 -6.24 -32.69 27.37
CA GLU A 64 -7.09 -33.88 27.45
C GLU A 64 -6.25 -35.17 27.55
N ALA A 65 -5.18 -35.29 26.78
CA ALA A 65 -4.30 -36.46 26.82
C ALA A 65 -3.57 -36.59 28.18
N ASN A 66 -3.11 -35.46 28.74
CA ASN A 66 -2.46 -35.45 30.05
C ASN A 66 -3.44 -35.79 31.18
N GLU A 67 -4.69 -35.30 31.11
CA GLU A 67 -5.75 -35.65 32.05
C GLU A 67 -6.11 -37.14 31.98
N ALA A 68 -6.24 -37.71 30.78
CA ALA A 68 -6.49 -39.13 30.58
C ALA A 68 -5.36 -40.01 31.10
N ALA A 69 -4.09 -39.64 30.83
CA ALA A 69 -2.93 -40.35 31.35
C ALA A 69 -2.91 -40.30 32.90
N THR A 70 -3.19 -39.13 33.48
CA THR A 70 -3.28 -38.97 34.94
C THR A 70 -4.36 -39.87 35.54
N ALA A 71 -5.55 -39.92 34.92
CA ALA A 71 -6.65 -40.77 35.36
C ALA A 71 -6.32 -42.27 35.26
N ALA A 72 -5.50 -42.67 34.27
CA ALA A 72 -5.01 -44.03 34.09
C ALA A 72 -3.81 -44.39 35.00
N GLY A 73 -3.26 -43.42 35.75
CA GLY A 73 -2.02 -43.61 36.51
C GLY A 73 -0.77 -43.75 35.64
N GLU A 74 -0.84 -43.28 34.39
CA GLU A 74 0.25 -43.30 33.43
C GLU A 74 0.91 -41.91 33.31
N THR A 75 2.06 -41.88 32.65
CA THR A 75 2.73 -40.64 32.27
C THR A 75 3.04 -40.66 30.77
N ILE A 76 2.63 -39.61 30.07
CA ILE A 76 2.95 -39.41 28.66
C ILE A 76 3.82 -38.16 28.50
N ASN A 77 4.66 -38.14 27.47
CA ASN A 77 5.49 -36.98 27.16
C ASN A 77 4.87 -36.18 25.99
N THR A 78 4.22 -35.07 26.31
CA THR A 78 3.58 -34.15 25.34
C THR A 78 4.38 -32.86 25.12
N SER A 79 5.58 -32.74 25.70
CA SER A 79 6.38 -31.50 25.72
C SER A 79 6.71 -30.93 24.33
N ALA A 80 7.15 -31.78 23.39
CA ALA A 80 7.45 -31.35 22.02
C ALA A 80 6.21 -30.82 21.28
N ILE A 81 5.04 -31.40 21.54
CA ILE A 81 3.77 -30.99 20.93
C ILE A 81 3.35 -29.63 21.50
N GLY A 82 3.41 -29.45 22.82
CA GLY A 82 3.12 -28.17 23.47
C GLY A 82 4.09 -27.06 23.04
N ALA A 83 5.38 -27.38 22.91
CA ALA A 83 6.38 -26.42 22.41
C ALA A 83 6.08 -25.96 20.97
N ALA A 84 5.67 -26.88 20.08
CA ALA A 84 5.30 -26.54 18.72
C ALA A 84 4.06 -25.64 18.64
N ALA A 85 3.06 -25.86 19.51
CA ALA A 85 1.89 -25.00 19.60
C ALA A 85 2.25 -23.60 20.15
N ALA A 86 3.11 -23.52 21.16
CA ALA A 86 3.58 -22.25 21.71
C ALA A 86 4.38 -21.43 20.69
N ALA A 87 5.24 -22.09 19.89
CA ALA A 87 5.96 -21.46 18.79
C ALA A 87 4.99 -20.86 17.76
N ALA A 88 3.99 -21.64 17.32
CA ALA A 88 2.99 -21.17 16.35
C ALA A 88 2.23 -19.92 16.82
N LEU A 89 1.88 -19.86 18.11
CA LEU A 89 1.21 -18.69 18.70
C LEU A 89 2.13 -17.47 18.72
N THR A 90 3.43 -17.68 18.97
CA THR A 90 4.43 -16.62 18.92
C THR A 90 4.56 -16.08 17.50
N ASP A 91 4.69 -16.95 16.50
CA ASP A 91 4.81 -16.57 15.09
C ASP A 91 3.57 -15.79 14.62
N ALA A 92 2.37 -16.27 14.95
CA ALA A 92 1.13 -15.55 14.66
C ALA A 92 1.06 -14.18 15.36
N GLY A 93 1.65 -14.04 16.56
CA GLY A 93 1.78 -12.76 17.25
C GLY A 93 2.71 -11.78 16.53
N THR A 94 3.79 -12.25 15.92
CA THR A 94 4.72 -11.39 15.15
C THR A 94 4.09 -10.79 13.90
N VAL A 95 3.09 -11.47 13.32
CA VAL A 95 2.37 -10.99 12.14
C VAL A 95 1.73 -9.62 12.36
N ALA A 96 1.14 -9.37 13.53
CA ALA A 96 0.48 -8.10 13.82
C ALA A 96 1.43 -6.89 13.74
N ALA A 97 2.69 -7.07 14.17
CA ALA A 97 3.71 -6.04 14.05
C ALA A 97 4.14 -5.85 12.58
N ALA A 98 4.28 -6.94 11.83
CA ALA A 98 4.65 -6.90 10.41
C ALA A 98 3.59 -6.21 9.54
N THR A 99 2.30 -6.49 9.77
CA THR A 99 1.20 -5.80 9.05
C THR A 99 1.14 -4.33 9.40
N THR A 100 1.30 -3.94 10.68
CA THR A 100 1.35 -2.52 11.07
C THR A 100 2.48 -1.77 10.34
N ALA A 101 3.67 -2.37 10.27
CA ALA A 101 4.81 -1.77 9.57
C ALA A 101 4.58 -1.70 8.05
N SER A 102 4.00 -2.75 7.46
CA SER A 102 3.63 -2.78 6.04
C SER A 102 2.61 -1.69 5.70
N GLU A 103 1.59 -1.50 6.53
CA GLU A 103 0.56 -0.48 6.33
C GLU A 103 1.15 0.94 6.35
N ALA A 104 2.05 1.22 7.30
CA ALA A 104 2.75 2.49 7.35
C ALA A 104 3.60 2.75 6.09
N ALA A 105 4.19 1.70 5.52
CA ALA A 105 4.95 1.80 4.28
C ALA A 105 4.04 2.10 3.07
N THR A 106 2.88 1.44 2.97
CA THR A 106 1.91 1.73 1.90
C THR A 106 1.28 3.12 2.04
N ASP A 107 0.98 3.57 3.25
CA ASP A 107 0.49 4.92 3.54
C ASP A 107 1.48 6.01 3.08
N ALA A 108 2.77 5.78 3.31
CA ALA A 108 3.83 6.69 2.87
C ALA A 108 3.87 6.81 1.33
N GLU A 109 3.67 5.70 0.60
CA GLU A 109 3.60 5.72 -0.86
C GLU A 109 2.35 6.44 -1.38
N VAL A 110 1.20 6.24 -0.74
CA VAL A 110 -0.02 6.98 -1.08
C VAL A 110 0.19 8.48 -0.87
N ALA A 111 0.86 8.90 0.21
CA ALA A 111 1.19 10.31 0.46
C ALA A 111 2.09 10.91 -0.65
N LYS A 112 3.03 10.13 -1.21
CA LYS A 112 3.85 10.58 -2.34
C LYS A 112 3.03 10.86 -3.60
N TRP A 113 2.02 10.04 -3.89
CA TRP A 113 1.11 10.29 -5.01
C TRP A 113 0.31 11.58 -4.80
N VAL A 114 -0.25 11.78 -3.62
CA VAL A 114 -0.99 12.99 -3.27
C VAL A 114 -0.12 14.24 -3.44
N ALA A 115 1.12 14.21 -2.96
CA ALA A 115 2.06 15.32 -3.10
C ALA A 115 2.39 15.64 -4.58
N GLN A 116 2.61 14.61 -5.40
CA GLN A 116 2.85 14.78 -6.83
C GLN A 116 1.63 15.35 -7.55
N THR A 117 0.43 14.85 -7.26
CA THR A 117 -0.82 15.36 -7.83
C THR A 117 -1.05 16.82 -7.45
N ASN A 118 -0.83 17.20 -6.19
CA ASN A 118 -0.97 18.60 -5.76
C ASN A 118 0.01 19.52 -6.50
N THR A 119 1.25 19.08 -6.70
CA THR A 119 2.26 19.84 -7.46
C THR A 119 1.84 20.00 -8.91
N ALA A 120 1.41 18.92 -9.57
CA ALA A 120 0.92 18.97 -10.95
C ALA A 120 -0.30 19.89 -11.10
N ASN A 121 -1.23 19.87 -10.15
CA ASN A 121 -2.42 20.72 -10.16
C ASN A 121 -2.08 22.21 -9.98
N ALA A 122 -1.10 22.54 -9.13
CA ALA A 122 -0.61 23.91 -8.97
C ALA A 122 0.07 24.42 -10.25
N THR A 123 0.88 23.58 -10.91
CA THR A 123 1.47 23.90 -12.21
C THR A 123 0.41 24.14 -13.27
N LEU A 124 -0.60 23.26 -13.36
CA LEU A 124 -1.71 23.41 -14.30
C LEU A 124 -2.50 24.71 -14.06
N THR A 125 -2.79 25.04 -12.80
CA THR A 125 -3.50 26.27 -12.43
C THR A 125 -2.71 27.52 -12.84
N THR A 126 -1.39 27.48 -12.68
CA THR A 126 -0.49 28.57 -13.11
C THR A 126 -0.52 28.71 -14.63
N ALA A 127 -0.34 27.63 -15.37
CA ALA A 127 -0.37 27.62 -16.83
C ALA A 127 -1.73 28.08 -17.39
N GLN A 128 -2.84 27.70 -16.76
CA GLN A 128 -4.18 28.18 -17.11
C GLN A 128 -4.30 29.69 -16.89
N SER A 129 -3.81 30.21 -15.78
CA SER A 129 -3.82 31.65 -15.49
C SER A 129 -2.98 32.45 -16.50
N GLU A 130 -1.81 31.92 -16.89
CA GLU A 130 -0.95 32.51 -17.92
C GLU A 130 -1.62 32.50 -19.29
N LEU A 131 -2.28 31.38 -19.65
CA LEU A 131 -3.05 31.26 -20.89
C LEU A 131 -4.21 32.26 -20.93
N ASP A 132 -4.99 32.37 -19.87
CA ASP A 132 -6.11 33.30 -19.76
C ASP A 132 -5.64 34.77 -19.90
N ALA A 133 -4.48 35.09 -19.30
CA ALA A 133 -3.86 36.41 -19.43
C ALA A 133 -3.39 36.68 -20.87
N ALA A 134 -2.76 35.70 -21.53
CA ALA A 134 -2.33 35.80 -22.92
C ALA A 134 -3.51 35.97 -23.89
N GLN A 135 -4.58 35.20 -23.69
CA GLN A 135 -5.82 35.32 -24.46
C GLN A 135 -6.47 36.70 -24.28
N THR A 136 -6.52 37.20 -23.05
CA THR A 136 -7.03 38.54 -22.75
C THR A 136 -6.18 39.62 -23.41
N ALA A 137 -4.85 39.50 -23.37
CA ALA A 137 -3.94 40.44 -24.04
C ALA A 137 -4.16 40.45 -25.56
N LEU A 138 -4.33 39.28 -26.19
CA LEU A 138 -4.62 39.18 -27.61
C LEU A 138 -5.98 39.80 -27.97
N ALA A 139 -7.03 39.49 -27.20
CA ALA A 139 -8.35 40.06 -27.41
C ALA A 139 -8.34 41.58 -27.31
N ASN A 140 -7.63 42.13 -26.31
CA ASN A 140 -7.46 43.56 -26.15
C ASN A 140 -6.70 44.18 -27.33
N ALA A 141 -5.58 43.59 -27.75
CA ALA A 141 -4.80 44.07 -28.89
C ALA A 141 -5.63 44.09 -30.19
N LEU A 142 -6.41 43.03 -30.44
CA LEU A 142 -7.33 42.95 -31.59
C LEU A 142 -8.43 44.01 -31.53
N SER A 143 -9.04 44.23 -30.36
CA SER A 143 -10.10 45.24 -30.20
C SER A 143 -9.61 46.67 -30.40
N ALA A 144 -8.32 46.92 -30.18
CA ALA A 144 -7.69 48.22 -30.35
C ALA A 144 -7.27 48.53 -31.81
N MET A 145 -7.46 47.59 -32.75
CA MET A 145 -7.11 47.80 -34.16
C MET A 145 -8.06 48.80 -34.85
N SER A 146 -7.49 49.78 -35.53
CA SER A 146 -8.22 50.69 -36.43
C SER A 146 -8.19 50.20 -37.87
N ASP A 147 -9.00 50.80 -38.74
CA ASP A 147 -8.94 50.61 -40.20
C ASP A 147 -8.61 51.94 -40.91
N PRO A 148 -7.42 52.09 -41.53
CA PRO A 148 -6.33 51.11 -41.56
C PRO A 148 -5.60 50.97 -40.22
N ALA A 149 -4.98 49.80 -39.99
CA ALA A 149 -4.18 49.52 -38.81
C ALA A 149 -2.81 50.21 -38.88
N THR A 150 -2.38 50.77 -37.76
CA THR A 150 -1.04 51.35 -37.59
C THR A 150 0.01 50.26 -37.35
N PRO A 151 1.29 50.50 -37.70
CA PRO A 151 2.37 49.56 -37.40
C PRO A 151 2.47 49.17 -35.91
N ALA A 152 2.16 50.10 -35.00
CA ALA A 152 2.19 49.84 -33.57
C ALA A 152 1.09 48.84 -33.13
N GLN A 153 -0.11 48.91 -33.72
CA GLN A 153 -1.19 47.97 -33.44
C GLN A 153 -0.87 46.56 -33.96
N LEU A 154 -0.26 46.44 -35.15
CA LEU A 154 0.18 45.16 -35.70
C LEU A 154 1.24 44.50 -34.79
N LEU A 155 2.23 45.27 -34.35
CA LEU A 155 3.26 44.78 -33.42
C LEU A 155 2.66 44.31 -32.08
N ALA A 156 1.64 45.01 -31.56
CA ALA A 156 0.96 44.61 -30.32
C ALA A 156 0.25 43.25 -30.46
N VAL A 157 -0.42 43.01 -31.59
CA VAL A 157 -1.06 41.72 -31.90
C VAL A 157 -0.01 40.62 -32.06
N GLU A 158 1.07 40.87 -32.82
CA GLU A 158 2.17 39.91 -32.99
C GLU A 158 2.83 39.54 -31.65
N THR A 159 3.02 40.53 -30.77
CA THR A 159 3.57 40.31 -29.43
C THR A 159 2.62 39.46 -28.58
N ALA A 160 1.32 39.78 -28.56
CA ALA A 160 0.33 39.02 -27.79
C ALA A 160 0.17 37.58 -28.33
N LEU A 161 0.23 37.41 -29.66
CA LEU A 161 0.18 36.10 -30.29
C LEU A 161 1.41 35.26 -29.95
N THR A 162 2.60 35.88 -29.95
CA THR A 162 3.85 35.20 -29.55
C THR A 162 3.76 34.65 -28.13
N VAL A 163 3.23 35.45 -27.19
CA VAL A 163 3.01 35.01 -25.80
C VAL A 163 1.98 33.89 -25.71
N LEU A 164 0.91 33.93 -26.50
CA LEU A 164 -0.13 32.89 -26.49
C LEU A 164 0.36 31.53 -27.02
N THR A 165 1.34 31.53 -27.92
CA THR A 165 1.84 30.31 -28.58
C THR A 165 3.15 29.76 -28.00
N ALA A 166 3.71 30.41 -26.98
CA ALA A 166 4.93 30.00 -26.28
C ALA A 166 4.63 28.92 -25.24
#